data_AF-A0A5N9F2R2-F1
#
_entry.id   AF-A0A5N9F2R2-F1
#
_cell.length_a   1.000
_cell.length_b   1.000
_cell.length_c   1.000
_cell.angle_alpha   90.00
_cell.angle_beta   90.00
_cell.angle_gamma   90.00
#
_symmetry.space_group_name_H-M   'P 1'
#
loop_
_entity.id
_entity.type
_entity.pdbx_description
1 polymer ?
#
loop_
_entity_poly.entity_id
_entity_poly.type
_entity_poly.pdbx_seq_one_letter_code
_entity_poly.pdbx_strand_id
1 'polypeptide(L)'
;MALEDVTGIQFVDAESHGDIHSYYVRFSGPGHEDTLVRSYFSNPNLDDNEKRTEFQPEKLHAFDEFRDRYVGQEGIVFVTRLRHSS
;
A
#
# COMPACT_ATOMS: atom_id res chain seq x y z
N MET A 1 -14.66 -14.03 -3.66
CA MET A 1 -14.74 -12.55 -3.63
C MET A 1 -15.00 -12.10 -5.04
N ALA A 2 -16.13 -11.42 -5.25
CA ALA A 2 -16.47 -10.82 -6.52
C ALA A 2 -15.97 -9.36 -6.53
N LEU A 3 -15.77 -8.79 -7.73
CA LEU A 3 -15.33 -7.40 -7.86
C LEU A 3 -16.36 -6.42 -7.27
N GLU A 4 -17.65 -6.74 -7.36
CA GLU A 4 -18.76 -5.97 -6.81
C GLU A 4 -18.75 -5.84 -5.27
N ASP A 5 -17.99 -6.70 -4.58
CA ASP A 5 -17.85 -6.63 -3.12
C ASP A 5 -16.90 -5.48 -2.68
N VAL A 6 -16.09 -4.94 -3.61
CA VAL A 6 -15.10 -3.88 -3.32
C VAL A 6 -15.78 -2.52 -3.38
N THR A 7 -15.93 -1.88 -2.22
CA THR A 7 -16.50 -0.53 -2.11
C THR A 7 -15.48 0.51 -1.67
N GLY A 8 -14.23 0.10 -1.41
CA GLY A 8 -13.18 1.02 -1.01
C GLY A 8 -11.82 0.58 -1.51
N ILE A 9 -11.04 1.56 -1.98
CA ILE A 9 -9.69 1.36 -2.49
C ILE A 9 -8.80 2.43 -1.86
N GLN A 10 -7.68 2.01 -1.27
CA GLN A 10 -6.73 2.92 -0.64
C GLN A 10 -5.31 2.55 -1.07
N PHE A 11 -4.56 3.53 -1.56
CA PHE A 11 -3.11 3.44 -1.63
C PHE A 11 -2.55 3.73 -0.24
N VAL A 12 -1.68 2.85 0.26
CA VAL A 12 -1.19 2.93 1.63
C VAL A 12 0.33 2.90 1.65
N ASP A 13 0.91 3.90 2.32
CA ASP A 13 2.27 3.88 2.83
C ASP A 13 2.18 3.65 4.35
N ALA A 14 2.72 2.54 4.84
CA ALA A 14 2.65 2.18 6.23
C ALA A 14 4.02 1.84 6.80
N GLU A 15 4.38 2.44 7.93
CA GLU A 15 5.50 1.96 8.73
C GLU A 15 5.19 0.54 9.24
N SER A 16 6.07 -0.40 8.91
CA SER A 16 5.99 -1.81 9.27
C SER A 16 7.05 -2.17 10.33
N HIS A 17 7.20 -3.46 10.61
CA HIS A 17 8.12 -3.96 11.63
C HIS A 17 9.57 -3.56 11.36
N GLY A 18 10.19 -2.89 12.33
CA GLY A 18 11.61 -2.51 12.28
C GLY A 18 11.91 -1.30 11.39
N ASP A 19 11.02 -0.31 11.35
CA ASP A 19 11.21 0.96 10.62
C ASP A 19 11.23 0.80 9.09
N ILE A 20 10.76 -0.34 8.58
CA ILE A 20 10.64 -0.61 7.16
C ILE A 20 9.25 -0.16 6.71
N HIS A 21 9.17 0.66 5.66
CA HIS A 21 7.88 1.05 5.09
C HIS A 21 7.29 -0.09 4.23
N SER A 22 5.98 -0.20 4.16
CA SER A 22 5.24 -1.11 3.29
C SER A 22 4.29 -0.32 2.42
N TYR A 23 4.38 -0.53 1.11
CA TYR A 23 3.59 0.15 0.09
C TYR A 23 2.59 -0.83 -0.52
N TYR A 24 1.30 -0.55 -0.42
CA TYR A 24 0.27 -1.48 -0.91
C TYR A 24 -1.03 -0.79 -1.32
N VAL A 25 -1.82 -1.47 -2.15
CA VAL A 25 -3.24 -1.13 -2.37
C VAL A 25 -4.10 -2.01 -1.48
N ARG A 26 -4.96 -1.38 -0.69
CA ARG A 26 -5.98 -2.04 0.12
C ARG A 26 -7.32 -1.95 -0.59
N PHE A 27 -7.95 -3.10 -0.80
CA PHE A 27 -9.33 -3.23 -1.25
C PHE A 27 -10.19 -3.63 -0.06
N SER A 28 -11.25 -2.89 0.20
CA SER A 28 -12.14 -3.08 1.34
C SER A 28 -13.60 -3.24 0.91
N GLY A 29 -14.35 -3.98 1.73
CA GLY A 29 -15.80 -4.12 1.58
C GLY A 29 -16.58 -2.90 2.10
N PRO A 30 -17.93 -3.02 2.12
CA PRO A 30 -18.83 -1.98 2.61
C PRO A 30 -18.38 -1.38 3.94
N GLY A 31 -18.42 -0.05 4.04
CA GLY A 31 -18.02 0.68 5.26
C GLY A 31 -16.50 0.79 5.49
N HIS A 32 -15.65 0.30 4.58
CA HIS A 32 -14.18 0.28 4.71
C HIS A 32 -13.64 -0.53 5.90
N GLU A 33 -14.49 -1.23 6.65
CA GLU A 33 -14.13 -1.95 7.87
C GLU A 33 -13.30 -3.19 7.53
N ASP A 34 -13.81 -4.03 6.64
CA ASP A 34 -13.15 -5.29 6.29
C ASP A 34 -12.14 -5.12 5.16
N THR A 35 -10.89 -5.54 5.43
CA THR A 35 -9.89 -5.69 4.38
C THR A 35 -10.18 -6.97 3.61
N LEU A 36 -10.55 -6.84 2.34
CA LEU A 36 -10.77 -7.98 1.45
C LEU A 36 -9.44 -8.47 0.86
N VAL A 37 -8.65 -7.53 0.31
CA VAL A 37 -7.37 -7.82 -0.35
C VAL A 37 -6.35 -6.73 -0.04
N ARG A 38 -5.08 -7.12 0.10
CA ARG A 38 -3.92 -6.23 0.01
C ARG A 38 -2.99 -6.70 -1.09
N SER A 39 -2.67 -5.79 -2.01
CA SER A 39 -1.65 -6.02 -3.04
C SER A 39 -0.43 -5.19 -2.71
N TYR A 40 0.68 -5.86 -2.39
CA TYR A 40 1.93 -5.20 -1.98
C TYR A 40 2.82 -4.92 -3.20
N PHE A 41 3.49 -3.77 -3.16
CA PHE A 41 4.59 -3.47 -4.05
C PHE A 41 5.90 -3.98 -3.43
N SER A 42 6.89 -4.22 -4.28
CA SER A 42 8.25 -4.55 -3.83
C SER A 42 8.77 -3.45 -2.91
N ASN A 43 9.31 -3.85 -1.78
CA ASN A 43 9.82 -2.90 -0.80
C ASN A 43 11.12 -2.25 -1.33
N PRO A 44 11.23 -0.92 -1.37
CA PRO A 44 12.45 -0.25 -1.84
C PRO A 44 13.66 -0.52 -0.93
N ASN A 45 13.47 -0.98 0.30
CA ASN A 45 14.54 -1.31 1.24
C ASN A 45 14.81 -2.82 1.37
N LEU A 46 14.18 -3.66 0.55
CA LEU A 46 14.44 -5.11 0.53
C LEU A 46 14.98 -5.58 -0.82
N ASP A 47 15.93 -6.49 -0.76
CA ASP A 47 16.39 -7.25 -1.93
C ASP A 47 15.38 -8.36 -2.29
N ASP A 48 15.69 -9.12 -3.35
CA ASP A 48 14.80 -10.18 -3.84
C ASP A 48 14.68 -11.39 -2.89
N ASN A 49 15.51 -11.45 -1.84
CA ASN A 49 15.47 -12.45 -0.78
C ASN A 49 14.88 -11.90 0.53
N GLU A 50 14.18 -10.77 0.46
CA GLU A 50 13.56 -10.08 1.61
C GLU A 50 14.58 -9.63 2.68
N LYS A 51 15.84 -9.41 2.30
CA LYS A 51 16.87 -8.88 3.19
C LYS A 51 16.98 -7.38 3.03
N ARG A 52 17.31 -6.70 4.13
CA ARG A 52 17.59 -5.26 4.12
C ARG A 52 18.73 -4.95 3.15
N THR A 53 18.50 -3.94 2.32
CA THR A 53 19.48 -3.43 1.37
C THR A 53 19.37 -1.90 1.28
N GLU A 54 20.23 -1.28 0.48
CA GLU A 54 20.16 0.15 0.18
C GLU A 54 18.83 0.52 -0.47
N PHE A 55 18.42 1.77 -0.33
CA PHE A 55 17.17 2.26 -0.90
C PHE A 55 17.19 2.19 -2.43
N GLN A 56 16.18 1.54 -2.99
CA GLN A 56 15.97 1.31 -4.43
C GLN A 56 14.85 2.23 -4.96
N PRO A 57 15.19 3.41 -5.52
CA PRO A 57 14.19 4.42 -5.92
C PRO A 57 13.21 3.93 -6.99
N GLU A 58 13.64 3.02 -7.86
CA GLU A 58 12.82 2.44 -8.93
C GLU A 58 11.64 1.62 -8.39
N LYS A 59 11.82 0.95 -7.25
CA LYS A 59 10.75 0.18 -6.59
C LYS A 59 9.68 1.10 -6.00
N LEU A 60 10.09 2.25 -5.44
CA LEU A 60 9.15 3.27 -4.95
C LEU A 60 8.44 3.97 -6.12
N HIS A 61 9.16 4.26 -7.19
CA HIS A 61 8.59 4.93 -8.36
C HIS A 61 7.40 4.15 -8.95
N ALA A 62 7.47 2.82 -9.00
CA ALA A 62 6.35 1.99 -9.45
C ALA A 62 5.09 2.17 -8.60
N PHE A 63 5.23 2.35 -7.28
CA PHE A 63 4.10 2.66 -6.40
C PHE A 63 3.56 4.07 -6.67
N ASP A 64 4.44 5.07 -6.79
CA ASP A 64 4.06 6.46 -7.04
C ASP A 64 3.31 6.62 -8.37
N GLU A 65 3.78 5.99 -9.45
CA GLU A 65 3.11 6.04 -10.76
C GLU A 65 1.69 5.46 -10.72
N PHE A 66 1.50 4.35 -10.00
CA PHE A 66 0.16 3.77 -9.84
C PHE A 66 -0.71 4.65 -8.96
N ARG A 67 -0.18 5.14 -7.83
CA ARG A 67 -0.92 6.06 -6.95
C ARG A 67 -1.41 7.28 -7.72
N ASP A 68 -0.53 7.94 -8.46
CA ASP A 68 -0.82 9.20 -9.14
C ASP A 68 -1.82 9.01 -10.30
N ARG A 69 -1.91 7.80 -10.85
CA ARG A 69 -2.91 7.46 -11.87
C ARG A 69 -4.33 7.34 -11.31
N TYR A 70 -4.49 6.85 -10.08
CA TYR A 70 -5.80 6.44 -9.54
C TYR A 70 -6.31 7.28 -8.38
N VAL A 71 -5.44 7.85 -7.55
CA VAL A 71 -5.85 8.65 -6.40
C VAL A 71 -6.61 9.89 -6.86
N GLY A 72 -7.75 10.17 -6.21
CA GLY A 72 -8.67 11.24 -6.58
C GLY A 72 -9.76 10.83 -7.57
N GLN A 73 -9.68 9.63 -8.16
CA GLN A 73 -10.78 9.05 -8.94
C GLN A 73 -11.70 8.26 -8.02
N GLU A 74 -13.02 8.34 -8.21
CA GLU A 74 -14.00 7.42 -7.60
C GLU A 74 -13.86 7.17 -6.09
N GLY A 75 -13.37 8.17 -5.33
CA GLY A 75 -13.15 8.04 -3.89
C GLY A 75 -11.91 7.22 -3.50
N ILE A 76 -11.02 6.90 -4.44
CA ILE A 76 -9.72 6.29 -4.18
C ILE A 76 -8.81 7.31 -3.50
N VAL A 77 -8.26 6.93 -2.35
CA VAL A 77 -7.46 7.82 -1.49
C VAL A 77 -6.05 7.30 -1.25
N PHE A 78 -5.14 8.21 -0.92
CA PHE A 78 -3.83 7.89 -0.37
C PHE A 78 -3.84 8.04 1.15
N VAL A 79 -3.27 7.08 1.87
CA VAL A 79 -3.21 7.05 3.33
C VAL A 79 -1.80 6.75 3.80
N THR A 80 -1.25 7.62 4.64
CA THR A 80 -0.02 7.33 5.39
C THR A 80 -0.38 6.80 6.77
N ARG A 81 0.21 5.67 7.16
CA ARG A 81 0.03 5.06 8.47
C ARG A 81 1.35 5.07 9.22
N LEU A 82 1.47 6.00 10.14
CA LEU A 82 2.57 6.02 11.11
C LEU A 82 2.37 4.88 12.10
N ARG A 83 3.47 4.32 12.59
CA ARG A 83 3.39 3.32 13.66
C ARG A 83 2.77 4.01 14.88
N HIS A 84 1.62 3.51 15.33
CA HIS A 84 1.13 3.87 16.65
C HIS A 84 2.13 3.33 17.66
N SER A 85 2.86 4.21 18.34
CA SER A 85 3.55 3.90 19.57
C SER A 85 2.51 3.34 20.55
N SER A 86 2.50 2.02 20.70
CA SER A 86 1.77 1.34 21.78
C SER A 86 2.65 1.32 23.02
#